data_AF-A0A3D3IVJ1-F1
#
_entry.id   AF-A0A3D3IVJ1-F1
#
_cell.length_a   1.000
_cell.length_b   1.000
_cell.length_c   1.000
_cell.angle_alpha   90.00
_cell.angle_beta   90.00
_cell.angle_gamma   90.00
#
_symmetry.space_group_name_H-M   'P 1'
#
loop_
_entity.id
_entity.type
_entity.pdbx_description
1 polymer ?
#
loop_
_entity_poly.entity_id
_entity_poly.type
_entity_poly.pdbx_seq_one_letter_code
_entity_poly.pdbx_strand_id
1 'polypeptide(L)' 'STNVGDEGGVAPDLKSTREALDIIMKSIEATGYKLGTDIALALDVAATEFYENGKYNLSGEGQILTSDQMVD' A
#
# COMPACT_ATOMS: atom_id res chain seq x y z
N SER A 1 -3.03 18.71 -1.29
CA SER A 1 -3.54 18.90 0.08
C SER A 1 -3.15 17.69 0.90
N THR A 2 -2.72 17.84 2.15
CA THR A 2 -2.53 16.69 3.07
C THR A 2 -3.87 16.40 3.74
N ASN A 3 -4.73 15.69 3.02
CA ASN A 3 -6.00 15.24 3.55
C ASN A 3 -5.77 14.09 4.54
N VAL A 4 -6.65 13.96 5.53
CA VAL A 4 -6.60 12.91 6.54
C VAL A 4 -7.76 11.95 6.25
N GLY A 5 -7.46 10.66 6.18
CA GLY A 5 -8.47 9.61 6.03
C GLY A 5 -9.18 9.28 7.34
N ASP A 6 -10.16 8.39 7.28
CA ASP A 6 -11.01 8.07 8.43
C ASP A 6 -10.23 7.43 9.60
N GLU A 7 -9.11 6.76 9.32
CA GLU A 7 -8.22 6.17 10.34
C GLU A 7 -7.12 7.14 10.83
N GLY A 8 -7.17 8.41 10.45
CA GLY A 8 -6.20 9.43 10.89
C GLY A 8 -4.88 9.44 10.10
N GLY A 9 -4.70 8.52 9.15
CA GLY A 9 -3.58 8.51 8.21
C GLY A 9 -3.66 9.62 7.17
N VAL A 10 -2.51 10.00 6.60
CA VAL A 10 -2.47 10.94 5.47
C VAL A 10 -2.92 10.21 4.20
N ALA A 11 -3.81 10.84 3.41
CA ALA A 11 -4.34 10.30 2.16
C ALA A 11 -3.89 11.18 0.96
N PRO A 12 -2.61 11.07 0.52
CA PRO A 12 -2.13 11.77 -0.66
C PRO A 12 -2.60 11.09 -1.95
N ASP A 13 -2.59 11.82 -3.07
CA ASP A 13 -2.72 11.22 -4.39
C ASP A 13 -1.42 10.46 -4.73
N LEU A 14 -1.53 9.16 -4.97
CA LEU A 14 -0.42 8.26 -5.28
C LEU A 14 -0.65 7.56 -6.62
N LYS A 15 0.44 7.24 -7.32
CA LYS A 15 0.41 6.57 -8.62
C LYS A 15 0.47 5.04 -8.51
N SER A 16 0.91 4.51 -7.37
CA SER A 16 1.03 3.08 -7.14
C SER A 16 1.10 2.75 -5.65
N THR A 17 0.82 1.49 -5.32
CA THR A 17 1.00 0.98 -3.96
C THR A 17 2.47 1.04 -3.52
N ARG A 18 3.42 0.86 -4.44
CA ARG A 18 4.86 0.95 -4.18
C ARG A 18 5.30 2.36 -3.80
N GLU A 19 4.72 3.39 -4.40
CA GLU A 19 5.01 4.78 -4.05
C GLU A 19 4.60 5.07 -2.60
N ALA A 20 3.50 4.48 -2.11
CA ALA A 20 3.09 4.60 -0.71
C ALA A 20 4.17 4.04 0.23
N LEU A 21 4.67 2.83 -0.07
CA LEU A 21 5.70 2.17 0.72
C LEU A 21 7.03 2.96 0.70
N ASP A 22 7.44 3.46 -0.47
CA ASP A 22 8.66 4.25 -0.62
C ASP A 22 8.62 5.54 0.23
N ILE A 23 7.45 6.19 0.33
CA ILE A 23 7.26 7.37 1.19
C ILE A 23 7.41 6.98 2.66
N ILE A 24 6.75 5.90 3.10
CA ILE A 24 6.83 5.42 4.49
C ILE A 24 8.26 5.05 4.86
N MET A 25 8.98 4.33 3.98
CA MET A 25 10.37 3.96 4.20
C MET A 25 11.26 5.20 4.37
N LYS A 26 11.13 6.21 3.49
CA LYS A 26 11.87 7.46 3.62
C LYS A 26 11.54 8.20 4.92
N SER A 27 10.29 8.17 5.35
CA SER A 27 9.89 8.76 6.64
C SER A 27 10.53 8.04 7.82
N ILE A 28 10.60 6.71 7.80
CA ILE A 28 11.29 5.92 8.82
C ILE A 28 12.78 6.25 8.84
N GLU A 29 13.45 6.26 7.69
CA GLU A 29 14.87 6.61 7.58
C GLU A 29 15.18 7.99 8.17
N ALA A 30 14.31 8.98 7.95
CA ALA A 30 14.48 10.33 8.48
C ALA A 30 14.43 10.42 10.01
N THR A 31 13.88 9.41 10.69
CA THR A 31 13.84 9.35 12.17
C THR A 31 15.10 8.72 12.78
N GLY A 32 15.91 8.03 11.98
CA GLY A 32 17.05 7.24 12.46
C GLY A 32 16.70 5.83 12.97
N TYR A 33 15.43 5.42 12.95
CA TYR A 33 15.02 4.04 13.25
C TYR A 33 15.34 3.07 12.11
N LYS A 34 15.60 1.81 12.46
CA LYS A 34 15.90 0.73 11.50
C LYS A 34 14.65 -0.08 11.16
N LEU A 35 14.27 -0.05 9.88
CA LEU A 35 13.25 -0.94 9.36
C LEU A 35 13.64 -2.42 9.57
N GLY A 36 12.67 -3.25 9.95
CA GLY A 36 12.82 -4.66 10.27
C GLY A 36 13.41 -4.96 11.66
N THR A 37 13.93 -3.97 12.39
CA THR A 37 14.42 -4.13 13.77
C THR A 37 13.62 -3.30 14.75
N ASP A 38 13.56 -1.99 14.53
CA ASP A 38 12.84 -1.05 15.40
C ASP A 38 11.40 -0.87 14.95
N ILE A 39 11.16 -0.92 13.63
CA ILE A 39 9.86 -0.72 13.00
C ILE A 39 9.62 -1.80 11.94
N ALA A 40 8.42 -2.36 11.88
CA ALA A 40 7.96 -3.23 10.80
C ALA A 40 6.71 -2.65 10.13
N LEU A 41 6.46 -3.04 8.89
CA LEU A 41 5.26 -2.66 8.15
C LEU A 41 4.24 -3.81 8.19
N ALA A 42 2.97 -3.45 8.32
CA ALA A 42 1.84 -4.34 8.16
C ALA A 42 0.86 -3.70 7.18
N LEU A 43 0.16 -4.54 6.41
CA LEU A 43 -0.81 -4.10 5.41
C LEU A 43 -2.15 -4.78 5.69
N ASP A 44 -3.22 -4.00 5.74
CA ASP A 44 -4.56 -4.49 5.46
C ASP A 44 -4.85 -4.20 3.98
N VAL A 45 -4.77 -5.25 3.16
CA VAL A 45 -4.97 -5.12 1.71
C VAL A 45 -6.45 -4.97 1.37
N ALA A 46 -7.36 -5.39 2.25
CA ALA A 46 -8.80 -5.44 1.97
C ALA A 46 -9.11 -6.05 0.58
N ALA A 47 -8.44 -7.15 0.22
CA ALA A 47 -8.40 -7.66 -1.15
C ALA A 47 -9.78 -8.07 -1.73
N THR A 48 -10.77 -8.26 -0.87
CA THR A 48 -12.16 -8.50 -1.27
C THR A 48 -12.78 -7.31 -1.99
N GLU A 49 -12.36 -6.09 -1.69
CA GLU A 49 -12.92 -4.85 -2.28
C GLU A 49 -12.62 -4.70 -3.77
N PHE A 50 -11.61 -5.43 -4.27
CA PHE A 50 -11.21 -5.40 -5.67
C PHE A 50 -11.12 -6.79 -6.30
N TYR A 51 -11.70 -7.81 -5.66
CA TYR A 51 -11.81 -9.14 -6.24
C TYR A 51 -13.12 -9.28 -7.02
N GLU A 52 -13.02 -9.43 -8.34
CA GLU A 52 -14.17 -9.50 -9.23
C GLU A 52 -13.94 -10.59 -10.30
N ASN A 53 -14.96 -11.40 -10.57
CA ASN A 53 -14.94 -12.41 -11.64
C ASN A 53 -13.74 -13.38 -11.57
N GLY A 54 -13.31 -13.74 -10.36
CA GLY A 54 -12.20 -14.68 -10.15
C GLY A 54 -10.80 -14.06 -10.24
N LYS A 55 -10.68 -12.73 -10.27
CA LYS A 55 -9.41 -12.00 -10.42
C LYS A 55 -9.38 -10.76 -9.53
N TYR A 56 -8.18 -10.26 -9.24
CA TYR A 56 -7.95 -9.03 -8.49
C TYR A 56 -7.71 -7.87 -9.47
N ASN A 57 -8.52 -6.81 -9.37
CA ASN A 57 -8.48 -5.64 -10.24
C ASN A 57 -7.79 -4.46 -9.55
N LEU A 58 -6.49 -4.29 -9.80
CA LEU A 58 -5.69 -3.19 -9.27
C LEU A 58 -5.85 -1.95 -10.17
N SER A 59 -7.01 -1.30 -10.06
CA SER A 59 -7.41 -0.18 -10.94
C SER A 59 -6.42 0.99 -10.95
N GLY A 60 -5.81 1.31 -9.80
CA GLY A 60 -4.77 2.34 -9.68
C GLY A 60 -3.49 2.05 -10.46
N GLU A 61 -3.26 0.78 -10.81
CA GLU A 61 -2.09 0.32 -11.57
C GLU A 61 -2.46 -0.23 -12.95
N GLY A 62 -3.76 -0.30 -13.28
CA GLY A 62 -4.25 -0.85 -14.54
C GLY A 62 -3.98 -2.35 -14.71
N GLN A 63 -3.86 -3.10 -13.61
CA GLN A 63 -3.50 -4.53 -13.63
C GLN A 63 -4.69 -5.40 -13.22
N ILE A 64 -4.79 -6.59 -13.85
CA ILE A 64 -5.74 -7.63 -13.47
C ILE A 64 -4.95 -8.91 -13.21
N LEU A 65 -4.99 -9.39 -11.97
CA LEU A 65 -4.16 -10.50 -11.51
C LEU A 65 -5.01 -11.72 -11.17
N THR A 66 -4.50 -12.90 -11.47
CA THR A 66 -4.97 -14.16 -10.88
C THR A 66 -4.55 -14.26 -9.41
N SER A 67 -5.10 -15.23 -8.66
CA SER A 67 -4.68 -15.45 -7.27
C SER A 67 -3.18 -15.73 -7.17
N ASP A 68 -2.62 -16.54 -8.06
CA ASP A 68 -1.18 -16.85 -8.06
C ASP A 68 -0.35 -15.58 -8.31
N GLN A 69 -0.75 -14.76 -9.28
CA GLN A 69 -0.08 -13.47 -9.57
C GLN A 69 -0.23 -12.42 -8.46
N MET A 70 -1.28 -12.51 -7.63
CA MET A 70 -1.51 -11.57 -6.53
C MET A 70 -0.65 -11.91 -5.30
N VAL A 71 -0.27 -13.18 -5.13
CA VAL A 71 0.55 -13.62 -3.99
C VAL A 71 2.05 -13.61 -4.29
N ASP A 72 2.44 -13.63 -5.57
CA ASP A 72 3.83 -13.53 -6.05
C ASP A 72 4.38 -12.09 -5.98
#